data_AF-A0A0K2RKF1-F1
#
_entry.id   AF-A0A0K2RKF1-F1
#
_cell.length_a   1.000
_cell.length_b   1.000
_cell.length_c   1.000
_cell.angle_alpha   90.00
_cell.angle_beta   90.00
_cell.angle_gamma   90.00
#
_symmetry.space_group_name_H-M   'P 1'
#
loop_
_entity.id
_entity.type
_entity.pdbx_description
1 polymer ?
#
loop_
_entity_poly.entity_id
_entity_poly.type
_entity_poly.pdbx_seq_one_letter_code
_entity_poly.pdbx_strand_id
1 'polypeptide(L)' 'MKAILEAGGSSVEDVIMFRVYLTTRDDFAAMNEVYGEFITENVPSGQLPSRTTVFVDLPHEVMLVEIDALAVTA' A
#
# COMPACT_ATOMS: atom_id res chain seq x y z
N MET A 1 -3.64 -8.23 0.72
CA MET A 1 -3.31 -7.41 1.91
C MET A 1 -4.43 -7.38 2.96
N LYS A 2 -5.62 -6.81 2.69
CA LYS A 2 -6.73 -6.72 3.68
C LYS A 2 -6.99 -8.04 4.42
N ALA A 3 -7.15 -9.14 3.69
CA ALA A 3 -7.36 -10.47 4.28
C ALA A 3 -6.24 -10.94 5.22
N ILE A 4 -4.98 -10.54 4.99
CA ILE A 4 -3.84 -10.90 5.85
C ILE A 4 -3.85 -10.07 7.14
N LEU A 5 -4.16 -8.77 7.03
CA LEU A 5 -4.36 -7.88 8.17
C LEU A 5 -5.50 -8.41 9.06
N GLU A 6 -6.64 -8.72 8.44
CA GLU A 6 -7.82 -9.26 9.14
C GLU A 6 -7.50 -10.59 9.85
N ALA A 7 -6.78 -11.50 9.18
CA ALA A 7 -6.33 -12.75 9.80
C ALA A 7 -5.36 -12.53 10.99
N GLY A 8 -4.62 -11.41 10.98
CA GLY A 8 -3.73 -10.98 12.06
C GLY A 8 -4.42 -10.17 13.17
N GLY A 9 -5.74 -9.94 13.08
CA GLY A 9 -6.47 -9.12 14.05
C GLY A 9 -6.30 -7.61 13.85
N SER A 10 -5.86 -7.17 12.68
CA SER A 10 -5.75 -5.76 12.30
C SER A 10 -6.60 -5.43 11.07
N SER A 11 -6.56 -4.17 10.67
CA SER A 11 -7.19 -3.64 9.47
C SER A 11 -6.22 -2.71 8.74
N VAL A 12 -6.68 -2.09 7.65
CA VAL A 12 -5.88 -1.09 6.92
C VAL A 12 -5.68 0.18 7.76
N GLU A 13 -6.63 0.53 8.62
CA GLU A 13 -6.55 1.64 9.56
C GLU A 13 -5.37 1.50 10.54
N ASP A 14 -4.96 0.25 10.82
CA ASP A 14 -3.85 -0.06 11.72
C ASP A 14 -2.48 -0.06 11.01
N VAL A 15 -2.45 0.18 9.70
CA VAL A 15 -1.20 0.28 8.94
C VAL A 15 -0.51 1.60 9.28
N ILE A 16 0.75 1.52 9.67
CA ILE A 16 1.58 2.69 9.99
C ILE A 16 2.55 3.07 8.85
N MET A 17 2.87 2.12 7.97
CA MET A 17 3.69 2.38 6.79
C MET A 17 3.33 1.48 5.61
N PHE A 18 3.25 2.10 4.43
CA PHE A 18 3.30 1.43 3.14
C PHE A 18 4.65 1.64 2.46
N ARG A 19 5.18 0.59 1.82
CA ARG A 19 6.29 0.70 0.87
C ARG A 19 5.83 0.21 -0.48
N VAL A 20 5.87 1.10 -1.46
CA VAL A 20 5.44 0.84 -2.83
C VAL A 20 6.67 0.70 -3.71
N TYR A 21 6.79 -0.45 -4.36
CA TYR A 21 7.80 -0.76 -5.36
C TYR A 21 7.12 -0.73 -6.73
N LEU A 22 7.49 0.23 -7.57
CA LEU A 22 6.96 0.37 -8.94
C LEU A 22 8.06 0.06 -9.96
N THR A 23 7.69 -0.52 -11.10
CA THR A 23 8.67 -0.82 -12.16
C THR A 23 8.97 0.36 -13.07
N THR A 24 8.01 1.28 -13.28
CA THR A 24 8.18 2.46 -14.13
C THR A 24 7.53 3.72 -13.55
N ARG A 25 8.03 4.89 -13.98
CA ARG A 25 7.48 6.20 -13.62
C ARG A 25 6.16 6.50 -14.33
N ASP A 26 5.92 5.87 -15.47
CA ASP A 26 4.72 6.09 -16.27
C ASP A 26 3.45 5.67 -15.50
N ASP A 27 3.57 4.65 -14.64
CA ASP A 27 2.48 4.15 -13.80
C ASP A 27 2.30 4.91 -12.48
N PHE A 28 3.18 5.88 -12.18
CA PHE A 28 3.16 6.55 -10.87
C PHE A 28 1.86 7.35 -10.63
N ALA A 29 1.34 8.01 -11.67
CA ALA A 29 0.10 8.76 -11.54
C ALA A 29 -1.10 7.83 -11.28
N ALA A 30 -1.24 6.78 -12.09
CA ALA A 30 -2.31 5.79 -11.96
C ALA A 30 -2.26 5.05 -10.61
N MET A 31 -1.06 4.68 -10.14
CA MET A 31 -0.88 4.08 -8.83
C MET A 31 -1.34 5.02 -7.71
N ASN A 32 -1.00 6.31 -7.78
CA ASN A 32 -1.38 7.29 -6.75
C ASN A 32 -2.89 7.50 -6.67
N GLU A 33 -3.58 7.49 -7.81
CA GLU A 33 -5.04 7.60 -7.87
C GLU A 33 -5.71 6.44 -7.13
N VAL A 34 -5.38 5.21 -7.50
CA VAL A 34 -5.93 4.00 -6.87
C VAL A 34 -5.53 3.89 -5.39
N TYR A 35 -4.30 4.27 -5.05
CA TYR A 35 -3.85 4.34 -3.66
C TYR A 35 -4.69 5.35 -2.85
N GLY A 36 -4.98 6.52 -3.41
CA GLY A 36 -5.78 7.55 -2.76
C GLY A 36 -7.22 7.11 -2.49
N GLU A 37 -7.84 6.44 -3.47
CA GLU A 37 -9.17 5.83 -3.32
C GLU A 37 -9.16 4.77 -2.22
N PHE A 38 -8.17 3.87 -2.25
CA PHE A 38 -8.01 2.81 -1.26
C PHE A 38 -7.86 3.37 0.16
N ILE A 39 -7.03 4.39 0.36
CA ILE A 39 -6.85 5.02 1.68
C ILE A 39 -8.14 5.70 2.14
N THR A 40 -8.81 6.43 1.25
CA THR A 40 -10.06 7.12 1.58
C THR A 40 -11.15 6.14 2.02
N GLU A 41 -11.26 4.98 1.36
CA GLU A 41 -12.23 3.95 1.71
C GLU A 41 -11.88 3.26 3.05
N ASN A 42 -10.60 3.08 3.37
CA ASN A 42 -10.16 2.15 4.41
C ASN A 42 -9.51 2.80 5.65
N VAL A 43 -9.30 4.13 5.65
CA VAL A 43 -8.74 4.89 6.77
C VAL A 43 -9.72 5.99 7.21
N PRO A 44 -10.93 5.64 7.71
CA PRO A 44 -11.94 6.62 8.09
C PRO A 44 -11.51 7.60 9.19
N SER A 45 -10.49 7.30 10.00
CA SER A 45 -10.02 8.26 11.01
C SER A 45 -9.26 9.45 10.40
N GLY A 46 -8.80 9.31 9.15
CA GLY A 46 -7.91 10.28 8.49
C GLY A 46 -6.47 10.27 9.02
N GLN A 47 -6.11 9.36 9.93
CA GLN A 47 -4.72 9.16 10.36
C GLN A 47 -3.96 8.39 9.28
N LEU A 48 -3.42 9.13 8.33
CA LEU A 48 -2.79 8.54 7.16
C LEU A 48 -1.47 7.83 7.52
N PRO A 49 -1.21 6.62 6.98
CA PRO A 49 0.08 5.97 7.12
C PRO A 49 1.18 6.75 6.44
N SER A 50 2.40 6.59 6.94
CA SER A 50 3.59 6.99 6.19
C SER A 50 3.72 6.15 4.90
N ARG A 51 4.32 6.72 3.86
CA ARG A 51 4.52 6.02 2.58
C ARG A 51 5.88 6.33 1.99
N THR A 52 6.56 5.28 1.52
CA THR A 52 7.73 5.41 0.63
C THR A 52 7.41 4.75 -0.71
N THR A 53 7.73 5.43 -1.81
CA THR A 53 7.63 4.86 -3.17
C THR A 53 9.00 4.90 -3.84
N VAL A 54 9.43 3.75 -4.37
CA VAL A 54 10.70 3.60 -5.10
C VAL A 54 10.46 2.92 -6.44
N PHE A 55 11.37 3.15 -7.39
CA PHE A 55 11.33 2.50 -8.70
C PHE A 55 12.39 1.40 -8.75
N VAL A 56 11.98 0.15 -8.98
CA VAL A 56 12.82 -1.06 -8.92
C VAL A 56 12.32 -2.13 -9.90
N ASP A 57 13.18 -3.09 -10.24
CA ASP A 57 12.73 -4.32 -10.89
C ASP A 57 12.06 -5.27 -9.88
N LEU A 58 11.07 -6.03 -10.33
CA LEU A 58 10.32 -7.01 -9.53
C LEU A 58 10.61 -8.45 -10.01
N PRO A 59 10.37 -9.49 -9.18
CA PRO A 59 10.78 -10.86 -9.48
C PRO A 59 10.21 -11.47 -10.77
N HIS A 60 9.05 -10.99 -11.25
CA HIS A 60 8.43 -11.45 -12.48
C HIS A 60 8.15 -10.27 -13.42
N GLU A 61 8.41 -10.45 -14.72
CA GLU A 61 8.25 -9.40 -15.75
C GLU A 61 6.82 -8.83 -15.83
N VAL A 62 5.81 -9.64 -15.49
CA VAL A 62 4.39 -9.22 -15.50
C VAL A 62 4.00 -8.36 -14.29
N MET A 63 4.86 -8.25 -13.27
CA MET A 63 4.57 -7.45 -12.08
C MET A 63 4.83 -5.97 -12.35
N LEU A 64 3.81 -5.14 -12.14
CA LEU A 64 3.91 -3.69 -12.31
C LEU A 64 4.15 -2.95 -10.98
N VAL A 65 3.65 -3.55 -9.89
CA VAL A 65 3.70 -2.96 -8.54
C VAL A 65 3.75 -4.07 -7.49
N GLU A 66 4.51 -3.83 -6.43
CA GLU A 66 4.46 -4.60 -5.19
C GLU A 66 4.30 -3.62 -4.01
N ILE A 67 3.45 -3.96 -3.04
CA ILE A 67 3.21 -3.12 -1.86
C ILE A 67 3.42 -3.96 -0.60
N ASP A 68 4.33 -3.50 0.24
CA ASP A 68 4.57 -3.98 1.59
C ASP A 68 3.86 -3.07 2.59
N ALA A 69 3.28 -3.65 3.64
CA ALA A 69 2.49 -2.96 4.65
C ALA A 69 2.92 -3.39 6.05
N LEU A 70 3.23 -2.42 6.90
CA LEU A 70 3.53 -2.61 8.31
C LEU A 70 2.36 -2.09 9.14
N ALA A 71 1.71 -2.97 9.91
CA ALA A 71 0.62 -2.65 10.80
C ALA A 71 0.96 -2.98 12.25
N VAL A 72 0.29 -2.29 13.18
CA VAL A 72 0.39 -2.56 14.62
C VAL A 72 -1.01 -2.89 15.14
N THR A 73 -1.19 -4.09 15.65
CA THR A 73 -2.43 -4.50 16.33
C THR A 73 -2.51 -3.85 17.71
N ALA A 74 -3.73 -3.57 18.17
CA ALA A 74 -3.99 -3.15 19.54
C ALA A 74 -3.62 -4.23 20.58
#